data_AF-A0AAW5FC45-F1
#
_entry.id   AF-A0AAW5FC45-F1
#
_cell.length_a   1.000
_cell.length_b   1.000
_cell.length_c   1.000
_cell.angle_alpha   90.00
_cell.angle_beta   90.00
_cell.angle_gamma   90.00
#
_symmetry.space_group_name_H-M   'P 1'
#
loop_
_entity.id
_entity.type
_entity.pdbx_description
1 polymer ?
#
loop_
_entity_poly.entity_id
_entity_poly.type
_entity_poly.pdbx_seq_one_letter_code
_entity_poly.pdbx_strand_id
1 'polypeptide(L)'
;MIWIAALCTLCRYRHKAHASGHPSRLNRDMSGSFGTKKYAFEELVAEIASAFGCASLGIVPTVRHADYIGSWLDVLREDNRAIVRAASQASKVADYLLGFLPAPAADMKAEKADQEAA
;
A
#
# COMPACT_ATOMS: atom_id res chain seq x y z
N MET A 1 -10.73 18.86 14.03
CA MET A 1 -11.58 17.66 13.83
C MET A 1 -10.97 16.77 12.74
N ILE A 2 -9.91 16.03 13.04
CA ILE A 2 -9.15 15.20 12.07
C ILE A 2 -9.00 13.77 12.62
N TRP A 3 -10.08 13.02 12.93
CA TRP A 3 -9.89 11.74 13.68
C TRP A 3 -10.85 10.60 13.33
N ILE A 4 -11.43 10.55 12.12
CA ILE A 4 -12.19 9.37 11.66
C ILE A 4 -11.81 8.93 10.23
N ALA A 5 -11.47 9.86 9.33
CA ALA A 5 -11.16 9.51 7.94
C ALA A 5 -9.86 8.70 7.79
N ALA A 6 -8.77 9.09 8.46
CA ALA A 6 -7.46 8.43 8.35
C ALA A 6 -7.49 6.96 8.81
N LEU A 7 -8.33 6.67 9.82
CA LEU A 7 -8.51 5.33 10.41
C LEU A 7 -9.11 4.31 9.43
N CYS A 8 -10.02 4.78 8.57
CA CYS A 8 -10.67 3.96 7.53
C CYS A 8 -9.79 3.77 6.30
N THR A 9 -8.91 4.71 6.02
CA THR A 9 -8.12 4.73 4.79
C THR A 9 -7.02 3.67 4.79
N LEU A 10 -6.18 3.63 5.82
CA LEU A 10 -5.10 2.64 5.94
C LEU A 10 -5.63 1.20 5.91
N CYS A 11 -6.70 0.95 6.68
CA CYS A 11 -7.37 -0.34 6.74
C CYS A 11 -7.91 -0.76 5.36
N ARG A 12 -8.53 0.16 4.62
CA ARG A 12 -9.02 -0.09 3.25
C ARG A 12 -7.88 -0.43 2.28
N TYR A 13 -6.76 0.27 2.36
CA TYR A 13 -5.60 -0.01 1.50
C TYR A 13 -4.95 -1.35 1.83
N ARG A 14 -4.86 -1.74 3.11
CA ARG A 14 -4.36 -3.06 3.51
C ARG A 14 -5.21 -4.21 2.95
N HIS A 15 -6.54 -4.13 3.05
CA HIS A 15 -7.43 -5.13 2.46
C HIS A 15 -7.30 -5.20 0.93
N LYS A 16 -7.16 -4.04 0.27
CA LYS A 16 -6.89 -3.96 -1.18
C LYS A 16 -5.53 -4.57 -1.53
N ALA A 17 -4.52 -4.38 -0.68
CA ALA A 17 -3.20 -4.97 -0.84
C ALA A 17 -3.27 -6.50 -0.82
N HIS A 18 -3.98 -7.10 0.15
CA HIS A 18 -4.23 -8.54 0.14
C HIS A 18 -4.98 -9.00 -1.11
N ALA A 19 -6.04 -8.28 -1.51
CA ALA A 19 -6.80 -8.62 -2.71
C ALA A 19 -5.94 -8.60 -3.99
N SER A 20 -4.85 -7.84 -4.03
CA SER A 20 -3.91 -7.83 -5.17
C SER A 20 -3.05 -9.11 -5.28
N GLY A 21 -2.97 -9.93 -4.23
CA GLY A 21 -2.19 -11.17 -4.21
C GLY A 21 -2.81 -12.32 -5.00
N HIS A 22 -4.08 -12.21 -5.41
CA HIS A 22 -4.79 -13.24 -6.17
C HIS A 22 -4.02 -13.66 -7.45
N PRO A 23 -4.07 -14.95 -7.87
CA PRO A 23 -3.33 -15.45 -9.04
C PRO A 23 -3.59 -14.69 -10.34
N SER A 24 -4.80 -14.16 -10.54
CA SER A 24 -5.15 -13.34 -11.71
C SER A 24 -4.62 -11.89 -11.66
N ARG A 25 -3.86 -11.53 -10.62
CA ARG A 25 -3.35 -10.18 -10.36
C ARG A 25 -1.83 -10.20 -10.23
N LEU A 26 -1.29 -10.04 -9.02
CA LEU A 26 0.15 -10.05 -8.76
C LEU A 26 0.69 -11.44 -8.38
N ASN A 27 -0.19 -12.44 -8.25
CA ASN A 27 0.16 -13.84 -8.01
C ASN A 27 1.21 -14.03 -6.90
N ARG A 28 0.94 -13.49 -5.71
CA ARG A 28 1.83 -13.62 -4.55
C ARG A 28 1.50 -14.88 -3.75
N ASP A 29 2.50 -15.39 -3.02
CA ASP A 29 2.30 -16.54 -2.12
C ASP A 29 1.49 -16.13 -0.89
N MET A 30 0.20 -16.47 -0.88
CA MET A 30 -0.72 -16.24 0.24
C MET A 30 -1.04 -17.54 1.02
N SER A 31 -0.21 -18.58 0.89
CA SER A 31 -0.47 -19.91 1.49
C SER A 31 -0.23 -19.99 3.00
N GLY A 32 0.28 -18.93 3.63
CA GLY A 32 0.62 -18.92 5.06
C GLY A 32 -0.61 -18.85 5.96
N SER A 33 -0.66 -19.70 6.99
CA SER A 33 -1.65 -19.61 8.07
C SER A 33 -1.21 -18.61 9.16
N PHE A 34 -2.17 -18.13 9.95
CA PHE A 34 -1.92 -17.20 11.05
C PHE A 34 -0.79 -17.69 11.97
N GLY A 35 0.14 -16.80 12.31
CA GLY A 35 1.32 -17.11 13.14
C GLY A 35 2.50 -17.73 12.39
N THR A 36 2.39 -18.04 11.09
CA THR A 36 3.53 -18.48 10.29
C THR A 36 4.37 -17.31 9.78
N LYS A 37 5.66 -17.56 9.48
CA LYS A 37 6.55 -16.56 8.89
C LYS A 37 6.04 -16.03 7.54
N LYS A 38 5.44 -16.91 6.73
CA LYS A 38 4.83 -16.53 5.44
C LYS A 38 3.66 -15.56 5.63
N TYR A 39 2.80 -15.84 6.60
CA TYR A 39 1.70 -14.95 6.96
C TYR A 39 2.22 -13.59 7.46
N ALA A 40 3.20 -13.58 8.35
CA ALA A 40 3.82 -12.35 8.84
C ALA A 40 4.46 -11.52 7.72
N PHE A 41 5.08 -12.18 6.73
CA PHE A 41 5.66 -11.52 5.57
C PHE A 41 4.60 -10.86 4.67
N GLU A 42 3.47 -11.53 4.40
CA GLU A 42 2.37 -10.92 3.62
C GLU A 42 1.69 -9.77 4.37
N GLU A 43 1.52 -9.88 5.70
CA GLU A 43 1.03 -8.75 6.51
C GLU A 43 2.00 -7.55 6.46
N LEU A 44 3.32 -7.80 6.49
CA LEU A 44 4.33 -6.75 6.31
C LEU A 44 4.24 -6.09 4.93
N VAL A 45 4.10 -6.89 3.86
CA VAL A 45 3.93 -6.37 2.49
C VAL A 45 2.66 -5.51 2.39
N ALA A 46 1.55 -5.98 2.96
CA ALA A 46 0.28 -5.28 2.92
C ALA A 46 0.31 -3.95 3.69
N GLU A 47 1.03 -3.88 4.81
CA GLU A 47 1.17 -2.64 5.58
C GLU A 47 2.11 -1.64 4.89
N ILE A 48 3.24 -2.08 4.33
CA ILE A 48 4.13 -1.18 3.58
C ILE A 48 3.40 -0.63 2.34
N ALA A 49 2.62 -1.47 1.65
CA ALA A 49 1.83 -1.04 0.49
C ALA A 49 0.76 -0.02 0.86
N SER A 50 0.11 -0.18 2.02
CA SER A 50 -0.88 0.78 2.51
C SER A 50 -0.21 2.13 2.84
N ALA A 51 0.98 2.12 3.43
CA ALA A 51 1.78 3.32 3.68
C ALA A 51 2.19 4.03 2.38
N PHE A 52 2.63 3.29 1.35
CA PHE A 52 2.95 3.85 0.03
C PHE A 52 1.71 4.47 -0.64
N GLY A 53 0.55 3.80 -0.54
CA GLY A 53 -0.72 4.34 -1.05
C GLY A 53 -1.12 5.63 -0.33
N CYS A 54 -1.00 5.67 0.99
CA CYS A 54 -1.26 6.88 1.77
C CYS A 54 -0.31 8.02 1.39
N ALA A 55 1.00 7.75 1.27
CA ALA A 55 1.98 8.74 0.85
C ALA A 55 1.69 9.31 -0.55
N SER A 56 1.34 8.43 -1.51
CA SER A 56 1.03 8.83 -2.89
C SER A 56 -0.22 9.69 -3.01
N LEU A 57 -1.14 9.56 -2.06
CA LEU A 57 -2.41 10.29 -2.02
C LEU A 57 -2.39 11.50 -1.08
N GLY A 58 -1.23 11.81 -0.49
CA GLY A 58 -1.10 12.92 0.47
C GLY A 58 -1.88 12.69 1.78
N ILE A 59 -2.18 11.43 2.11
CA ILE A 59 -2.94 11.07 3.30
C ILE A 59 -1.95 10.81 4.43
N VAL A 60 -2.02 11.62 5.49
CA VAL A 60 -1.23 11.38 6.69
C VAL A 60 -1.84 10.21 7.47
N PRO A 61 -1.15 9.05 7.57
CA PRO A 61 -1.68 7.94 8.33
C PRO A 61 -1.59 8.24 9.83
N THR A 62 -2.66 7.99 10.55
CA THR A 62 -2.62 7.91 12.02
C THR A 62 -2.13 6.52 12.40
N VAL A 63 -1.04 6.42 13.15
CA VAL A 63 -0.45 5.14 13.59
C VAL A 63 -1.52 4.30 14.28
N ARG A 64 -1.68 3.05 13.84
CA ARG A 64 -2.60 2.08 14.45
C ARG A 64 -1.83 0.81 14.77
N HIS A 65 -1.66 0.60 16.08
CA HIS A 65 -1.14 -0.60 16.74
C HIS A 65 0.26 -1.02 16.28
N ALA A 66 1.27 -0.60 17.05
CA ALA A 66 2.65 -1.06 16.91
C ALA A 66 2.84 -2.55 17.29
N ASP A 67 1.78 -3.26 17.69
CA ASP A 67 1.84 -4.63 18.17
C ASP A 67 2.33 -5.62 17.09
N TYR A 68 2.14 -5.30 15.81
CA TYR A 68 2.65 -6.08 14.68
C TYR A 68 4.14 -5.83 14.39
N ILE A 69 4.69 -4.71 14.88
CA ILE A 69 6.12 -4.40 14.70
C ILE A 69 6.97 -5.42 15.46
N GLY A 70 6.49 -5.92 16.61
CA GLY A 70 7.18 -6.96 17.38
C GLY A 70 7.40 -8.25 16.59
N SER A 71 6.36 -8.78 15.94
CA SER A 71 6.49 -10.00 15.13
C SER A 71 7.27 -9.77 13.83
N TRP A 72 7.32 -8.54 13.32
CA TRP A 72 8.16 -8.18 12.18
C TRP A 72 9.62 -8.03 12.56
N LEU A 73 9.94 -7.52 13.76
CA LEU A 73 11.31 -7.39 14.24
C LEU A 73 12.02 -8.74 14.32
N ASP A 74 11.31 -9.81 14.69
CA ASP A 74 11.89 -11.17 14.70
C ASP A 74 12.22 -11.65 13.29
N VAL A 75 11.35 -11.39 12.30
CA VAL A 75 11.60 -11.70 10.88
C VAL A 75 12.75 -10.87 10.32
N LEU A 76 12.84 -9.59 10.71
CA LEU A 76 13.88 -8.67 10.26
C LEU A 76 15.25 -8.98 10.87
N ARG A 77 15.28 -9.47 12.12
CA ARG A 77 16.52 -9.91 12.79
C ARG A 77 17.11 -11.16 12.16
N GLU A 78 16.27 -12.07 11.69
CA GLU A 78 16.73 -13.28 10.99
C GLU A 78 17.16 -13.00 9.54
N ASP A 79 16.50 -12.06 8.84
CA ASP A 79 16.82 -11.73 7.45
C ASP A 79 16.75 -10.21 7.20
N ASN A 80 17.90 -9.55 7.27
CA ASN A 80 18.04 -8.11 6.97
C ASN A 80 17.59 -7.73 5.55
N ARG A 81 17.51 -8.68 4.60
CA ARG A 81 17.04 -8.41 3.23
C ARG A 81 15.53 -8.62 3.09
N ALA A 82 14.86 -9.18 4.11
CA ALA A 82 13.41 -9.37 4.09
C ALA A 82 12.67 -8.04 3.94
N ILE A 83 13.13 -6.96 4.59
CA ILE A 83 12.50 -5.64 4.45
C ILE A 83 12.55 -5.12 3.01
N VAL A 84 13.69 -5.29 2.32
CA VAL A 84 13.87 -4.81 0.95
C VAL A 84 13.01 -5.63 -0.01
N ARG A 85 12.89 -6.95 0.21
CA ARG A 85 11.99 -7.81 -0.58
C ARG A 85 10.53 -7.44 -0.33
N ALA A 86 10.13 -7.23 0.92
CA ALA A 86 8.78 -6.82 1.27
C ALA A 86 8.45 -5.46 0.64
N ALA A 87 9.35 -4.48 0.75
CA ALA A 87 9.21 -3.17 0.12
C ALA A 87 9.09 -3.26 -1.40
N SER A 88 9.91 -4.07 -2.08
CA SER A 88 9.83 -4.26 -3.53
C SER A 88 8.48 -4.86 -3.96
N GLN A 89 7.94 -5.81 -3.20
CA GLN A 89 6.60 -6.34 -3.46
C GLN A 89 5.52 -5.28 -3.18
N ALA A 90 5.64 -4.56 -2.07
CA ALA A 90 4.72 -3.50 -1.70
C ALA A 90 4.66 -2.36 -2.73
N SER A 91 5.78 -1.98 -3.35
CA SER A 91 5.80 -1.02 -4.46
C SER A 91 4.94 -1.50 -5.63
N LYS A 92 5.09 -2.76 -6.06
CA LYS A 92 4.25 -3.34 -7.12
C LYS A 92 2.76 -3.34 -6.76
N VAL A 93 2.43 -3.58 -5.49
CA VAL A 93 1.06 -3.50 -4.99
C VAL A 93 0.53 -2.07 -5.08
N ALA A 94 1.31 -1.09 -4.60
CA ALA A 94 0.94 0.31 -4.63
C ALA A 94 0.69 0.76 -6.08
N ASP A 95 1.63 0.46 -6.99
CA ASP A 95 1.50 0.80 -8.42
C ASP A 95 0.26 0.15 -9.04
N TYR A 96 0.03 -1.14 -8.77
CA TYR A 96 -1.16 -1.85 -9.22
C TYR A 96 -2.46 -1.19 -8.72
N LEU A 97 -2.51 -0.80 -7.45
CA LEU A 97 -3.70 -0.17 -6.86
C LEU A 97 -3.92 1.26 -7.36
N LEU A 98 -2.84 2.04 -7.50
CA LEU A 98 -2.88 3.41 -8.01
C LEU A 98 -3.22 3.46 -9.50
N GLY A 99 -2.88 2.42 -10.27
CA GLY A 99 -3.26 2.30 -11.69
C GLY A 99 -4.77 2.21 -11.96
N PHE A 100 -5.59 1.95 -10.94
CA PHE A 100 -7.07 2.01 -11.06
C PHE A 100 -7.63 3.40 -10.80
N LEU A 101 -6.82 4.36 -10.36
CA LEU A 101 -7.28 5.72 -10.20
C LEU A 101 -7.49 6.34 -11.59
N PRO A 102 -8.52 7.19 -11.77
CA PRO A 102 -8.62 7.99 -12.98
C PRO A 102 -7.32 8.77 -13.14
N ALA A 103 -6.86 8.92 -14.39
CA ALA A 103 -5.72 9.79 -14.68
C ALA A 103 -5.93 11.12 -13.94
N PRO A 104 -4.90 11.66 -13.26
CA PRO A 104 -5.03 12.94 -12.59
C PRO A 104 -5.59 13.94 -13.61
N ALA A 105 -6.57 14.75 -13.20
CA ALA A 105 -7.19 15.77 -14.05
C ALA A 105 -6.23 16.95 -14.37
N ALA A 106 -4.96 16.65 -14.63
CA ALA A 106 -4.12 17.41 -15.55
C ALA A 106 -4.39 16.74 -16.90
N ASP A 107 -5.38 17.18 -17.68
CA ASP A 107 -5.12 18.17 -18.73
C ASP A 107 -6.40 18.91 -19.20
N MET A 108 -7.31 19.29 -18.31
CA MET A 108 -8.46 20.16 -18.68
C MET A 108 -8.22 21.66 -18.48
N LYS A 109 -7.05 22.07 -17.97
CA LYS A 109 -6.68 23.49 -17.84
C LYS A 109 -5.72 24.00 -18.92
N ALA A 110 -5.05 23.12 -19.68
CA ALA A 110 -4.16 23.54 -20.74
C ALA A 110 -4.92 23.93 -22.03
N GLU A 111 -6.02 23.24 -22.36
CA GLU A 111 -6.79 23.52 -23.57
C GLU A 111 -7.59 24.84 -23.54
N LYS A 112 -7.87 25.39 -22.35
CA LYS A 112 -8.65 26.62 -22.22
C LYS A 112 -7.79 27.91 -22.30
N ALA A 113 -6.48 27.80 -22.12
CA ALA A 113 -5.59 28.96 -22.19
C ALA A 113 -5.29 29.39 -23.64
N ASP A 114 -5.30 28.45 -24.60
CA ASP A 114 -5.01 28.74 -26.01
C ASP A 114 -6.24 29.18 -26.82
N GLN A 115 -7.47 29.01 -26.31
CA GLN A 115 -8.71 29.43 -26.98
C GLN A 115 -9.21 30.83 -26.60
N GLU A 116 -8.66 31.45 -25.55
CA GLU A 116 -8.99 32.84 -25.16
C GLU A 116 -7.97 33.87 -25.68
N ALA A 117 -6.94 33.42 -26.41
CA ALA A 117 -5.90 34.26 -27.01
C ALA A 117 -5.98 34.36 -28.56
N ALA A 118 -7.06 33.88 -29.17
CA ALA A 118 -7.30 33.92 -30.62
C ALA A 118 -8.50 34.82 -31.00
#